data_AF-A0AAD5R1D4-F1
#
_entry.id   AF-A0AAD5R1D4-F1
#
_cell.length_a   1.000
_cell.length_b   1.000
_cell.length_c   1.000
_cell.angle_alpha   90.00
_cell.angle_beta   90.00
_cell.angle_gamma   90.00
#
_symmetry.space_group_name_H-M   'P 1'
#
loop_
_entity.id
_entity.type
_entity.pdbx_description
1 polymer ?
#
loop_
_entity_poly.entity_id
_entity_poly.type
_entity_poly.pdbx_seq_one_letter_code
_entity_poly.pdbx_strand_id
1 'polypeptide(L)'
;MSSSAARKRVASPRRNQLRDACVRAKRSLEDSDAVEVVCRLTPYFGPTPCLAVVDENVIRCFPPPDLHKRDGSAYVPKDYEFGYVFDDSDSQQAVFERCTIDLIEHLLAGKNGLLFTYGVTGSGKTYTMTGKPTSGETGLLPRTLDVLFNSIDNKTDRCVFQSNGRNGFTVRSRIEAHIARKQAEMEQLQISSEITQRYVERRVVPGYNDNYACAVFVSYVEIYNNYCYDLLETKNSFTKHDTRLDINNMVYVEGAREVEVEDSDEALQLFCKGEERRRTEQYRTQ
;
A
#
# COMPACT_ATOMS: atom_id res chain seq x y z
N MET A 1 -4.01 -6.12 44.93
CA MET A 1 -4.17 -7.29 44.03
C MET A 1 -5.62 -7.30 43.54
N SER A 2 -5.91 -6.66 42.41
CA SER A 2 -7.21 -6.79 41.75
C SER A 2 -6.96 -7.17 40.29
N SER A 3 -7.35 -8.39 39.95
CA SER A 3 -7.25 -9.00 38.64
C SER A 3 -8.26 -8.31 37.70
N SER A 4 -7.76 -7.71 36.62
CA SER A 4 -8.56 -7.24 35.49
C SER A 4 -8.92 -8.44 34.62
N ALA A 5 -10.16 -8.93 34.73
CA ALA A 5 -10.70 -9.94 33.84
C ALA A 5 -11.10 -9.28 32.51
N ALA A 6 -10.19 -9.31 31.53
CA ALA A 6 -10.50 -8.97 30.15
C ALA A 6 -11.57 -9.93 29.60
N ARG A 7 -12.78 -9.43 29.38
CA ARG A 7 -13.84 -10.17 28.67
C ARG A 7 -13.42 -10.33 27.19
N LYS A 8 -12.76 -11.43 26.86
CA LYS A 8 -12.64 -11.90 25.46
C LYS A 8 -14.04 -12.22 24.95
N ARG A 9 -14.53 -11.46 23.96
CA ARG A 9 -15.70 -11.86 23.18
C ARG A 9 -15.25 -12.87 22.14
N VAL A 10 -15.89 -14.04 22.17
CA VAL A 10 -15.60 -15.18 21.31
C VAL A 10 -16.31 -14.95 19.98
N ALA A 11 -15.55 -14.88 18.88
CA ALA A 11 -16.11 -14.93 17.53
C ALA A 11 -16.99 -16.19 17.40
N SER A 12 -18.11 -16.09 16.65
CA SER A 12 -19.01 -17.24 16.48
C SER A 12 -18.24 -18.45 15.93
N PRO A 13 -18.44 -19.68 16.46
CA PRO A 13 -17.65 -20.86 16.10
C PRO A 13 -17.65 -21.19 14.59
N ARG A 14 -18.73 -20.83 13.87
CA ARG A 14 -18.84 -20.98 12.41
C ARG A 14 -17.84 -20.13 11.64
N ARG A 15 -17.47 -18.95 12.14
CA ARG A 15 -16.60 -18.00 11.44
C ARG A 15 -15.12 -18.38 11.50
N ASN A 16 -14.68 -18.98 12.61
CA ASN A 16 -13.33 -19.53 12.71
C ASN A 16 -13.12 -20.79 11.85
N GLN A 17 -14.15 -21.60 11.63
CA GLN A 17 -14.07 -22.79 10.76
C GLN A 17 -14.08 -22.42 9.26
N LEU A 18 -14.68 -21.29 8.89
CA LEU A 18 -14.65 -20.76 7.52
C LEU A 18 -13.34 -20.02 7.19
N ARG A 19 -12.60 -19.51 8.18
CA ARG A 19 -11.32 -18.81 7.99
C ARG A 19 -10.25 -19.65 7.28
N ASP A 20 -10.15 -20.94 7.60
CA ASP A 20 -9.20 -21.84 6.95
C ASP A 20 -9.66 -22.25 5.53
N ALA A 21 -10.94 -22.10 5.21
CA ALA A 21 -11.52 -22.36 3.89
C ALA A 21 -11.58 -21.09 2.99
N CYS A 22 -11.65 -19.90 3.59
CA CYS A 22 -11.82 -18.60 2.91
C CYS A 22 -10.56 -18.13 2.17
N VAL A 23 -9.40 -18.76 2.41
CA VAL A 23 -8.22 -18.63 1.54
C VAL A 23 -8.53 -19.04 0.08
N ARG A 24 -9.66 -19.73 -0.19
CA ARG A 24 -9.95 -20.35 -1.48
C ARG A 24 -11.19 -19.88 -2.26
N ALA A 25 -12.02 -19.00 -1.73
CA ALA A 25 -13.15 -18.46 -2.50
C ALA A 25 -12.78 -17.13 -3.18
N LYS A 26 -11.69 -17.13 -3.96
CA LYS A 26 -11.42 -16.06 -4.92
C LYS A 26 -12.44 -16.16 -6.06
N ARG A 27 -12.94 -15.02 -6.55
CA ARG A 27 -13.57 -15.00 -7.88
C ARG A 27 -12.58 -15.60 -8.86
N SER A 28 -13.06 -16.49 -9.75
CA SER A 28 -12.19 -17.23 -10.67
C SER A 28 -11.32 -16.28 -11.48
N LEU A 29 -10.05 -16.66 -11.64
CA LEU A 29 -8.99 -15.96 -12.39
C LEU A 29 -9.38 -15.60 -13.85
N GLU A 30 -10.46 -16.18 -14.37
CA GLU A 30 -10.96 -15.95 -15.73
C GLU A 30 -11.96 -14.77 -15.84
N ASP A 31 -12.40 -14.15 -14.74
CA ASP A 31 -13.51 -13.17 -14.74
C ASP A 31 -13.18 -11.78 -14.11
N SER A 32 -11.92 -11.38 -14.00
CA SER A 32 -11.52 -10.33 -13.02
C SER A 32 -10.73 -9.12 -13.54
N ASP A 33 -11.11 -8.54 -14.69
CA ASP A 33 -10.76 -7.13 -14.98
C ASP A 33 -11.64 -6.13 -14.18
N ALA A 34 -12.63 -6.63 -13.43
CA ALA A 34 -13.51 -5.80 -12.62
C ALA A 34 -12.84 -5.32 -11.32
N VAL A 35 -13.09 -4.07 -10.96
CA VAL A 35 -12.62 -3.47 -9.70
C VAL A 35 -13.20 -4.22 -8.51
N GLU A 36 -12.33 -4.75 -7.65
CA GLU A 36 -12.72 -5.31 -6.36
C GLU A 36 -12.73 -4.22 -5.27
N VAL A 37 -13.81 -4.19 -4.47
CA VAL A 37 -13.94 -3.26 -3.33
C VAL A 37 -14.10 -4.06 -2.05
N VAL A 38 -13.15 -3.90 -1.13
CA VAL A 38 -13.19 -4.49 0.21
C VAL A 38 -13.39 -3.41 1.27
N CYS A 39 -14.04 -3.76 2.38
CA CYS A 39 -14.26 -2.87 3.51
C CYS A 39 -13.44 -3.34 4.72
N ARG A 40 -12.82 -2.41 5.46
CA ARG A 40 -12.13 -2.73 6.71
C ARG A 40 -12.65 -1.85 7.83
N LEU A 41 -13.10 -2.48 8.91
CA LEU A 41 -13.54 -1.79 10.10
C LEU A 41 -12.38 -1.53 11.06
N THR A 42 -12.29 -0.30 11.55
CA THR A 42 -11.41 0.03 12.66
C THR A 42 -12.02 -0.43 13.98
N PRO A 43 -11.22 -0.87 14.95
CA PRO A 43 -11.71 -1.20 16.28
C PRO A 43 -12.51 -0.05 16.89
N TYR A 44 -13.70 -0.36 17.39
CA TYR A 44 -14.58 0.59 18.07
C TYR A 44 -14.94 0.06 19.46
N PHE A 45 -14.62 0.86 20.48
CA PHE A 45 -14.79 0.46 21.89
C PHE A 45 -15.99 1.14 22.58
N GLY A 46 -16.80 1.88 21.83
CA GLY A 46 -17.97 2.54 22.37
C GLY A 46 -19.15 1.58 22.55
N PRO A 47 -20.18 2.01 23.29
CA PRO A 47 -21.33 1.16 23.62
C PRO A 47 -22.28 0.94 22.42
N THR A 48 -22.30 1.85 21.45
CA THR A 48 -23.29 1.89 20.37
C THR A 48 -22.62 1.98 18.99
N PRO A 49 -22.23 0.84 18.39
CA PRO A 49 -21.64 0.83 17.05
C PRO A 49 -22.69 1.21 16.00
N CYS A 50 -22.31 2.08 15.07
CA CYS A 50 -23.15 2.41 13.90
C CYS A 50 -22.96 1.42 12.74
N LEU A 51 -21.98 0.53 12.82
CA LEU A 51 -21.66 -0.45 11.79
C LEU A 51 -21.47 -1.82 12.46
N ALA A 52 -22.05 -2.87 11.87
CA ALA A 52 -21.77 -4.24 12.27
C ALA A 52 -21.62 -5.15 11.05
N VAL A 53 -20.67 -6.08 11.12
CA VAL A 53 -20.52 -7.13 10.13
C VAL A 53 -21.62 -8.16 10.33
N VAL A 54 -22.44 -8.36 9.30
CA VAL A 54 -23.56 -9.33 9.32
C VAL A 54 -23.14 -10.63 8.65
N ASP A 55 -22.32 -10.53 7.60
CA ASP A 55 -21.77 -11.65 6.84
C ASP A 55 -20.35 -11.28 6.34
N GLU A 56 -19.62 -12.24 5.74
CA GLU A 56 -18.27 -12.04 5.21
C GLU A 56 -18.17 -10.89 4.21
N ASN A 57 -19.25 -10.66 3.46
CA ASN A 57 -19.32 -9.65 2.40
C ASN A 57 -20.31 -8.52 2.72
N VAL A 58 -21.01 -8.58 3.86
CA VAL A 58 -22.13 -7.68 4.15
C VAL A 58 -21.93 -6.96 5.47
N ILE A 59 -22.00 -5.63 5.40
CA ILE A 59 -22.02 -4.75 6.56
C ILE A 59 -23.36 -4.06 6.70
N ARG A 60 -23.88 -4.00 7.93
CA ARG A 60 -25.09 -3.29 8.29
C ARG A 60 -24.79 -1.98 9.00
N CYS A 61 -25.34 -0.91 8.46
CA CYS A 61 -25.32 0.42 9.06
C CYS A 61 -26.59 0.63 9.90
N PHE A 62 -26.39 0.91 11.19
CA PHE A 62 -27.43 1.25 12.15
C PHE A 62 -27.47 2.77 12.31
N PRO A 63 -28.64 3.40 12.08
CA PRO A 63 -28.80 4.81 12.39
C PRO A 63 -28.74 5.05 13.91
N PRO A 64 -28.30 6.23 14.36
CA PRO A 64 -28.38 6.59 15.77
C PRO A 64 -29.82 6.44 16.30
N PRO A 65 -30.03 5.87 17.50
CA PRO A 65 -31.38 5.63 18.04
C PRO A 65 -32.24 6.90 18.13
N ASP A 66 -31.62 8.04 18.41
CA ASP A 66 -32.32 9.31 18.58
C ASP A 66 -32.56 10.05 17.26
N LEU A 67 -32.04 9.53 16.14
CA LEU A 67 -32.19 10.14 14.83
C LEU A 67 -33.53 9.73 14.19
N HIS A 68 -34.43 10.70 14.05
CA HIS A 68 -35.74 10.52 13.44
C HIS A 68 -35.84 11.33 12.13
N LYS A 69 -36.65 10.84 11.20
CA LYS A 69 -37.02 11.59 9.99
C LYS A 69 -37.97 12.74 10.35
N ARG A 70 -38.20 13.64 9.39
CA ARG A 70 -39.13 14.78 9.56
C ARG A 70 -40.57 14.36 9.87
N ASP A 71 -40.96 13.15 9.50
CA ASP A 71 -42.28 12.57 9.77
C ASP A 71 -42.36 11.85 11.14
N GLY A 72 -41.30 11.88 11.95
CA GLY A 72 -41.23 11.21 13.25
C GLY A 72 -40.88 9.72 13.17
N SER A 73 -40.73 9.13 11.97
CA SER A 73 -40.33 7.73 11.82
C SER A 73 -38.82 7.54 12.04
N ALA A 74 -38.43 6.39 12.61
CA ALA A 74 -37.03 6.03 12.75
C ALA A 74 -36.40 5.70 11.39
N TYR A 75 -35.09 5.89 11.27
CA TYR A 75 -34.34 5.36 10.14
C TYR A 75 -34.25 3.82 10.25
N VAL A 76 -34.32 3.15 9.12
CA VAL A 76 -34.17 1.69 9.03
C VAL A 76 -32.69 1.36 8.79
N PRO A 77 -32.13 0.30 9.41
CA PRO A 77 -30.80 -0.17 9.09
C PRO A 77 -30.63 -0.47 7.60
N LYS A 78 -29.44 -0.22 7.06
CA LYS A 78 -29.11 -0.46 5.65
C LYS A 78 -27.93 -1.40 5.53
N ASP A 79 -28.04 -2.35 4.61
CA ASP A 79 -26.98 -3.31 4.31
C ASP A 79 -26.21 -2.86 3.07
N TYR A 80 -24.89 -3.05 3.10
CA TYR A 80 -23.97 -2.75 2.02
C TYR A 80 -23.11 -3.98 1.74
N GLU A 81 -22.96 -4.34 0.47
CA GLU A 81 -22.22 -5.51 0.02
C GLU A 81 -20.85 -5.10 -0.55
N PHE A 82 -19.82 -5.89 -0.22
CA PHE A 82 -18.43 -5.73 -0.60
C PHE A 82 -17.86 -7.07 -1.07
N GLY A 83 -16.69 -7.06 -1.73
CA GLY A 83 -15.97 -8.29 -2.04
C GLY A 83 -15.44 -9.03 -0.81
N TYR A 84 -15.20 -8.29 0.28
CA TYR A 84 -14.89 -8.82 1.62
C TYR A 84 -15.03 -7.71 2.67
N VAL A 85 -15.40 -8.06 3.90
CA VAL A 85 -15.48 -7.15 5.06
C VAL A 85 -14.57 -7.65 6.18
N PHE A 86 -13.46 -6.93 6.40
CA PHE A 86 -12.57 -7.13 7.54
C PHE A 86 -13.13 -6.49 8.81
N ASP A 87 -13.09 -7.22 9.91
CA ASP A 87 -13.46 -6.73 11.24
C ASP A 87 -12.26 -6.46 12.16
N ASP A 88 -12.53 -6.15 13.43
CA ASP A 88 -11.53 -5.82 14.44
C ASP A 88 -10.63 -7.00 14.83
N SER A 89 -10.98 -8.22 14.43
CA SER A 89 -10.20 -9.43 14.68
C SER A 89 -9.28 -9.81 13.52
N ASP A 90 -9.42 -9.16 12.35
CA ASP A 90 -8.57 -9.42 11.19
C ASP A 90 -7.25 -8.63 11.28
N SER A 91 -6.14 -9.37 11.20
CA SER A 91 -4.80 -8.83 11.38
C SER A 91 -4.30 -8.06 10.15
N GLN A 92 -3.25 -7.26 10.31
CA GLN A 92 -2.55 -6.64 9.17
C GLN A 92 -2.08 -7.69 8.15
N GLN A 93 -1.66 -8.86 8.62
CA GLN A 93 -1.25 -9.96 7.75
C GLN A 93 -2.44 -10.49 6.93
N ALA A 94 -3.60 -10.72 7.54
CA ALA A 94 -4.79 -11.18 6.81
C ALA A 94 -5.23 -10.17 5.74
N VAL A 95 -5.19 -8.87 6.06
CA VAL A 95 -5.49 -7.80 5.10
C VAL A 95 -4.45 -7.77 3.96
N PHE A 96 -3.17 -7.94 4.28
CA PHE A 96 -2.10 -8.04 3.28
C PHE A 96 -2.27 -9.23 2.34
N GLU A 97 -2.50 -10.41 2.90
CA GLU A 97 -2.64 -11.64 2.12
C GLU A 97 -3.81 -11.57 1.14
N ARG A 98 -4.93 -10.98 1.56
CA ARG A 98 -6.14 -10.87 0.75
C ARG A 98 -6.10 -9.75 -0.29
N CYS A 99 -5.44 -8.64 0.03
CA CYS A 99 -5.50 -7.43 -0.82
C CYS A 99 -4.30 -7.26 -1.74
N THR A 100 -3.16 -7.91 -1.48
CA THR A 100 -1.90 -7.52 -2.13
C THR A 100 -1.15 -8.66 -2.80
N ILE A 101 -1.33 -9.91 -2.38
CA ILE A 101 -0.61 -11.05 -2.99
C ILE A 101 -0.89 -11.15 -4.49
N ASP A 102 -2.14 -11.02 -4.90
CA ASP A 102 -2.56 -11.13 -6.31
C ASP A 102 -2.01 -9.98 -7.15
N LEU A 103 -1.86 -8.79 -6.55
CA LEU A 103 -1.23 -7.65 -7.20
C LEU A 103 0.26 -7.89 -7.44
N ILE A 104 0.94 -8.57 -6.50
CA ILE A 104 2.34 -8.96 -6.66
C ILE A 104 2.46 -10.05 -7.73
N GLU A 105 1.59 -11.07 -7.72
CA GLU A 105 1.53 -12.11 -8.76
C GLU A 105 1.34 -11.49 -10.17
N HIS A 106 0.43 -10.52 -10.28
CA HIS A 106 0.21 -9.76 -11.51
C HIS A 106 1.46 -8.97 -11.93
N LEU A 107 2.14 -8.30 -11.00
CA LEU A 107 3.36 -7.56 -11.28
C LEU A 107 4.48 -8.47 -11.78
N LEU A 108 4.68 -9.64 -11.17
CA LEU A 108 5.68 -10.63 -11.61
C LEU A 108 5.34 -11.19 -13.00
N ALA A 109 4.06 -11.25 -13.36
CA ALA A 109 3.59 -11.60 -14.70
C ALA A 109 3.63 -10.42 -15.70
N GLY A 110 4.15 -9.25 -15.32
CA GLY A 110 4.27 -8.07 -16.18
C GLY A 110 2.99 -7.26 -16.34
N LYS A 111 2.02 -7.39 -15.42
CA LYS A 111 0.77 -6.61 -15.38
C LYS A 111 0.82 -5.51 -14.33
N ASN A 112 0.08 -4.44 -14.54
CA ASN A 112 -0.03 -3.34 -13.57
C ASN A 112 -1.01 -3.69 -12.45
N GLY A 113 -0.70 -3.24 -11.22
CA GLY A 113 -1.59 -3.34 -10.06
C GLY A 113 -1.84 -1.97 -9.42
N LEU A 114 -3.05 -1.73 -8.94
CA LEU A 114 -3.44 -0.48 -8.30
C LEU A 114 -4.28 -0.75 -7.04
N LEU A 115 -3.88 -0.16 -5.91
CA LEU A 115 -4.56 -0.32 -4.62
C LEU A 115 -4.83 1.05 -4.01
N PHE A 116 -6.09 1.28 -3.60
CA PHE A 116 -6.49 2.49 -2.89
C PHE A 116 -6.95 2.16 -1.48
N THR A 117 -6.61 3.03 -0.53
CA THR A 117 -7.26 3.08 0.79
C THR A 117 -8.15 4.31 0.88
N TYR A 118 -9.46 4.11 1.04
CA TYR A 118 -10.46 5.19 1.10
C TYR A 118 -11.17 5.21 2.46
N GLY A 119 -11.59 6.40 2.91
CA GLY A 119 -12.28 6.58 4.19
C GLY A 119 -12.03 7.95 4.83
N VAL A 120 -12.74 8.26 5.91
CA VAL A 120 -12.64 9.52 6.66
C VAL A 120 -11.34 9.63 7.47
N THR A 121 -10.96 10.82 7.94
CA THR A 121 -9.83 10.97 8.89
C THR A 121 -10.09 10.14 10.15
N GLY A 122 -9.06 9.43 10.63
CA GLY A 122 -9.19 8.53 11.79
C GLY A 122 -9.73 7.11 11.47
N SER A 123 -10.18 6.83 10.25
CA SER A 123 -10.67 5.48 9.84
C SER A 123 -9.57 4.44 9.56
N GLY A 124 -8.33 4.67 10.01
CA GLY A 124 -7.27 3.66 9.88
C GLY A 124 -6.67 3.48 8.48
N LYS A 125 -6.87 4.40 7.53
CA LYS A 125 -6.23 4.38 6.20
C LYS A 125 -4.70 4.25 6.29
N THR A 126 -4.05 5.18 7.00
CA THR A 126 -2.59 5.18 7.19
C THR A 126 -2.12 3.96 7.98
N TYR A 127 -2.92 3.48 8.93
CA TYR A 127 -2.64 2.24 9.66
C TYR A 127 -2.65 1.02 8.72
N THR A 128 -3.60 0.97 7.79
CA THR A 128 -3.68 -0.09 6.78
C THR A 128 -2.52 -0.01 5.80
N MET A 129 -2.26 1.17 5.21
CA MET A 129 -1.23 1.32 4.18
C MET A 129 0.19 1.16 4.74
N THR A 130 0.52 1.85 5.83
CA THR A 130 1.89 1.92 6.37
C THR A 130 2.00 1.20 7.71
N GLY A 131 1.08 1.49 8.63
CA GLY A 131 1.10 0.90 9.97
C GLY A 131 2.31 1.31 10.80
N LYS A 132 2.70 0.47 11.77
CA LYS A 132 3.92 0.63 12.56
C LYS A 132 4.91 -0.49 12.22
N PRO A 133 6.23 -0.30 12.32
CA PRO A 133 7.25 -1.28 11.94
C PRO A 133 7.38 -2.47 12.94
N THR A 134 6.26 -2.99 13.44
CA THR A 134 6.18 -4.13 14.35
C THR A 134 5.48 -5.31 13.66
N SER A 135 5.72 -6.53 14.12
CA SER A 135 5.20 -7.74 13.44
C SER A 135 3.68 -7.75 13.27
N GLY A 136 2.94 -7.24 14.26
CA GLY A 136 1.47 -7.19 14.23
C GLY A 136 0.87 -5.95 13.55
N GLU A 137 1.63 -4.87 13.40
CA GLU A 137 1.11 -3.58 12.95
C GLU A 137 1.67 -3.12 11.59
N THR A 138 2.67 -3.80 11.03
CA THR A 138 3.26 -3.46 9.72
C THR A 138 2.19 -3.54 8.64
N GLY A 139 1.99 -2.44 7.89
CA GLY A 139 0.95 -2.28 6.88
C GLY A 139 1.26 -2.93 5.54
N LEU A 140 0.42 -2.61 4.55
CA LEU A 140 0.50 -3.16 3.20
C LEU A 140 1.80 -2.78 2.49
N LEU A 141 2.13 -1.49 2.38
CA LEU A 141 3.28 -0.99 1.62
C LEU A 141 4.63 -1.64 2.02
N PRO A 142 5.04 -1.63 3.31
CA PRO A 142 6.28 -2.30 3.72
C PRO A 142 6.28 -3.82 3.41
N ARG A 143 5.17 -4.53 3.65
CA ARG A 143 5.08 -5.96 3.34
C ARG A 143 5.15 -6.22 1.83
N THR A 144 4.54 -5.36 1.02
CA THR A 144 4.60 -5.47 -0.45
C THR A 144 6.02 -5.34 -0.95
N LEU A 145 6.78 -4.36 -0.45
CA LEU A 145 8.17 -4.17 -0.83
C LEU A 145 9.01 -5.39 -0.43
N ASP A 146 8.88 -5.86 0.81
CA ASP A 146 9.57 -7.05 1.30
C ASP A 146 9.29 -8.27 0.40
N VAL A 147 8.01 -8.58 0.15
CA VAL A 147 7.62 -9.73 -0.67
C VAL A 147 8.04 -9.56 -2.12
N LEU A 148 7.95 -8.36 -2.70
CA LEU A 148 8.43 -8.09 -4.05
C LEU A 148 9.92 -8.42 -4.18
N PHE A 149 10.75 -7.87 -3.29
CA PHE A 149 12.20 -8.11 -3.32
C PHE A 149 12.59 -9.55 -3.00
N ASN A 150 11.79 -10.26 -2.20
CA ASN A 150 11.97 -11.70 -1.96
C ASN A 150 11.56 -12.58 -3.17
N SER A 151 10.75 -12.05 -4.09
CA SER A 151 10.11 -12.84 -5.17
C SER A 151 10.70 -12.58 -6.56
N ILE A 152 11.50 -11.53 -6.72
CA ILE A 152 12.24 -11.25 -7.95
C ILE A 152 13.63 -11.88 -7.90
N ASP A 153 14.12 -12.34 -9.04
CA ASP A 153 15.48 -12.84 -9.21
C ASP A 153 16.19 -12.07 -10.36
N ASN A 154 17.46 -12.38 -10.61
CA ASN A 154 18.26 -11.81 -11.70
C ASN A 154 18.30 -10.27 -11.68
N LYS A 155 18.40 -9.69 -10.48
CA LYS A 155 18.58 -8.25 -10.30
C LYS A 155 19.90 -7.80 -10.95
N THR A 156 19.84 -6.77 -11.77
CA THR A 156 21.03 -6.16 -12.36
C THR A 156 21.77 -5.32 -11.33
N ASP A 157 23.06 -5.12 -11.55
CA ASP A 157 23.81 -4.04 -10.91
C ASP A 157 23.09 -2.68 -11.12
N ARG A 158 23.22 -1.76 -10.15
CA ARG A 158 22.74 -0.39 -10.30
C ARG A 158 23.19 0.27 -11.59
N CYS A 159 22.39 1.22 -12.06
CA CYS A 159 22.68 2.11 -13.18
C CYS A 159 22.81 1.41 -14.54
N VAL A 160 22.48 0.11 -14.63
CA VAL A 160 22.32 -0.60 -15.91
C VAL A 160 21.09 -0.06 -16.64
N PHE A 161 19.97 0.08 -15.93
CA PHE A 161 18.79 0.76 -16.43
C PHE A 161 18.82 2.24 -16.04
N GLN A 162 18.34 3.11 -16.92
CA GLN A 162 18.24 4.54 -16.69
C GLN A 162 16.89 5.07 -17.19
N SER A 163 16.20 5.85 -16.36
CA SER A 163 15.02 6.60 -16.79
C SER A 163 15.36 7.56 -17.93
N ASN A 164 14.53 7.58 -18.97
CA ASN A 164 14.64 8.50 -20.10
C ASN A 164 13.87 9.82 -19.89
N GLY A 165 13.21 10.00 -18.74
CA GLY A 165 12.40 11.18 -18.41
C GLY A 165 11.05 11.28 -19.13
N ARG A 166 10.65 10.24 -19.88
CA ARG A 166 9.40 10.15 -20.63
C ARG A 166 8.66 8.84 -20.36
N ASN A 167 8.62 8.45 -19.08
CA ASN A 167 7.99 7.20 -18.62
C ASN A 167 8.57 5.93 -19.28
N GLY A 168 9.88 5.93 -19.54
CA GLY A 168 10.56 4.78 -20.12
C GLY A 168 11.99 4.66 -19.64
N PHE A 169 12.60 3.52 -19.95
CA PHE A 169 13.95 3.17 -19.53
C PHE A 169 14.84 2.86 -20.72
N THR A 170 16.12 3.22 -20.62
CA THR A 170 17.18 2.83 -21.55
C THR A 170 18.21 1.97 -20.82
N VAL A 171 18.93 1.14 -21.58
CA VAL A 171 20.00 0.28 -21.04
C VAL A 171 21.34 0.93 -21.36
N ARG A 172 22.16 1.14 -20.33
CA ARG A 172 23.52 1.65 -20.46
C ARG A 172 24.48 0.54 -20.86
N SER A 173 25.56 0.90 -21.55
CA SER A 173 26.68 -0.02 -21.73
C SER A 173 27.35 -0.35 -20.39
N ARG A 174 28.09 -1.47 -20.33
CA ARG A 174 28.80 -1.89 -19.11
C ARG A 174 29.74 -0.82 -18.55
N ILE A 175 30.41 -0.06 -19.42
CA ILE A 175 31.34 1.01 -19.02
C ILE A 175 30.57 2.21 -18.48
N GLU A 176 29.51 2.65 -19.16
CA GLU A 176 28.68 3.78 -18.71
C GLU A 176 27.99 3.48 -17.38
N ALA A 177 27.43 2.27 -17.23
CA ALA A 177 26.82 1.83 -15.98
C ALA A 177 27.84 1.82 -14.83
N HIS A 178 29.08 1.39 -15.08
CA HIS A 178 30.14 1.40 -14.07
C HIS A 178 30.52 2.82 -13.63
N ILE A 179 30.70 3.75 -14.58
CA ILE A 179 31.01 5.15 -14.28
C ILE A 179 29.86 5.81 -13.51
N ALA A 180 28.61 5.59 -13.94
CA ALA A 180 27.42 6.14 -13.30
C ALA A 180 27.26 5.62 -11.85
N ARG A 181 27.51 4.33 -11.59
CA ARG A 181 27.53 3.79 -10.23
C ARG A 181 28.54 4.49 -9.33
N LYS A 182 29.76 4.70 -9.83
CA LYS A 182 30.80 5.41 -9.06
C LYS A 182 30.43 6.84 -8.73
N GLN A 183 29.70 7.53 -9.61
CA GLN A 183 29.17 8.86 -9.32
C GLN A 183 28.07 8.80 -8.26
N ALA A 184 27.11 7.88 -8.40
CA ALA A 184 26.01 7.72 -7.45
C ALA A 184 26.48 7.32 -6.03
N GLU A 185 27.48 6.43 -5.92
CA GLU A 185 28.09 6.04 -4.64
C GLU A 185 28.69 7.25 -3.91
N MET A 186 29.33 8.18 -4.63
CA MET A 186 29.88 9.40 -4.02
C MET A 186 28.78 10.35 -3.51
N GLU A 187 27.61 10.37 -4.15
CA GLU A 187 26.47 11.18 -3.74
C GLU A 187 25.69 10.55 -2.57
N GLN A 188 25.59 9.22 -2.51
CA GLN A 188 24.83 8.49 -1.48
C GLN A 188 25.48 8.47 -0.09
N LEU A 189 26.79 8.72 0.04
CA LEU A 189 27.52 8.77 1.33
C LEU A 189 26.99 9.84 2.32
N GLN A 190 25.95 10.59 1.98
CA GLN A 190 25.32 11.62 2.81
C GLN A 190 23.93 11.22 3.37
N ILE A 191 23.37 10.04 3.01
CA ILE A 191 21.94 9.72 3.23
C ILE A 191 21.70 8.47 4.13
N SER A 192 22.67 8.01 4.93
CA SER A 192 22.45 6.82 5.76
C SER A 192 21.68 7.13 7.06
N SER A 193 20.35 7.07 7.02
CA SER A 193 19.56 6.74 8.21
C SER A 193 19.22 5.25 8.17
N GLU A 194 19.97 4.45 8.93
CA GLU A 194 19.72 3.01 9.00
C GLU A 194 18.35 2.73 9.64
N ILE A 195 17.47 2.01 8.93
CA ILE A 195 16.23 1.46 9.50
C ILE A 195 16.61 0.14 10.21
N THR A 196 17.17 0.22 11.41
CA THR A 196 17.80 -0.95 12.06
C THR A 196 16.85 -1.89 12.81
N GLN A 197 15.56 -1.58 12.94
CA GLN A 197 14.64 -2.37 13.78
C GLN A 197 13.20 -2.33 13.27
N ARG A 198 12.91 -3.04 12.16
CA ARG A 198 11.54 -3.23 11.67
C ARG A 198 11.20 -4.71 11.49
N TYR A 199 9.91 -5.02 11.46
CA TYR A 199 9.45 -6.29 10.93
C TYR A 199 9.71 -6.37 9.41
N VAL A 200 10.10 -7.55 8.95
CA VAL A 200 10.37 -7.87 7.55
C VAL A 200 9.51 -9.08 7.17
N GLU A 201 8.68 -8.92 6.15
CA GLU A 201 7.88 -10.03 5.61
C GLU A 201 8.79 -11.02 4.87
N ARG A 202 8.62 -12.33 5.15
CA ARG A 202 9.49 -13.38 4.60
C ARG A 202 8.86 -14.16 3.46
N ARG A 203 7.59 -13.87 3.15
CA ARG A 203 6.86 -14.55 2.09
C ARG A 203 7.55 -14.34 0.74
N VAL A 204 7.52 -15.39 -0.06
CA VAL A 204 7.94 -15.42 -1.47
C VAL A 204 6.73 -15.80 -2.30
N VAL A 205 6.52 -15.09 -3.40
CA VAL A 205 5.47 -15.36 -4.38
C VAL A 205 6.15 -15.93 -5.63
N PRO A 206 5.80 -17.16 -6.05
CA PRO A 206 6.37 -17.72 -7.27
C PRO A 206 5.78 -17.03 -8.51
N GLY A 207 6.46 -17.15 -9.65
CA GLY A 207 5.94 -16.66 -10.94
C GLY A 207 6.82 -15.62 -11.63
N TYR A 208 7.95 -15.23 -11.04
CA TYR A 208 8.98 -14.49 -11.75
C TYR A 208 9.52 -15.32 -12.93
N ASN A 209 9.77 -14.66 -14.06
CA ASN A 209 10.36 -15.31 -15.23
C ASN A 209 11.87 -15.08 -15.25
N ASP A 210 12.62 -16.13 -14.92
CA ASP A 210 14.08 -16.12 -14.81
C ASP A 210 14.82 -15.79 -16.13
N ASN A 211 14.11 -15.69 -17.25
CA ASN A 211 14.71 -15.21 -18.50
C ASN A 211 14.85 -13.67 -18.55
N TYR A 212 14.19 -12.96 -17.63
CA TYR A 212 14.32 -11.52 -17.50
C TYR A 212 15.38 -11.17 -16.46
N ALA A 213 16.10 -10.08 -16.73
CA ALA A 213 16.85 -9.36 -15.71
C ALA A 213 15.99 -8.17 -15.26
N CYS A 214 16.09 -7.78 -13.99
CA CYS A 214 15.26 -6.69 -13.45
C CYS A 214 16.06 -5.65 -12.65
N ALA A 215 15.46 -4.48 -12.51
CA ALA A 215 15.82 -3.46 -11.53
C ALA A 215 14.51 -2.83 -11.03
N VAL A 216 14.49 -2.38 -9.78
CA VAL A 216 13.30 -1.79 -9.16
C VAL A 216 13.50 -0.29 -9.06
N PHE A 217 12.52 0.46 -9.56
CA PHE A 217 12.49 1.92 -9.46
C PHE A 217 11.26 2.34 -8.68
N VAL A 218 11.41 3.34 -7.82
CA VAL A 218 10.31 3.94 -7.05
C VAL A 218 10.19 5.42 -7.39
N SER A 219 8.95 5.87 -7.51
CA SER A 219 8.58 7.28 -7.52
C SER A 219 7.57 7.50 -6.40
N TYR A 220 7.62 8.67 -5.76
CA TYR A 220 6.67 9.01 -4.70
C TYR A 220 6.11 10.41 -4.94
N VAL A 221 4.82 10.46 -5.29
CA VAL A 221 4.14 11.69 -5.71
C VAL A 221 2.97 11.99 -4.78
N GLU A 222 2.83 13.25 -4.39
CA GLU A 222 1.62 13.75 -3.72
C GLU A 222 0.76 14.54 -4.71
N ILE A 223 -0.54 14.27 -4.69
CA ILE A 223 -1.54 15.09 -5.37
C ILE A 223 -2.23 15.93 -4.31
N TYR A 224 -2.00 17.24 -4.33
CA TYR A 224 -2.58 18.18 -3.38
C TYR A 224 -3.08 19.43 -4.10
N ASN A 225 -4.31 19.84 -3.79
CA ASN A 225 -4.95 21.01 -4.40
C ASN A 225 -4.87 21.03 -5.95
N ASN A 226 -5.14 19.89 -6.59
CA ASN A 226 -5.05 19.66 -8.04
C ASN A 226 -3.65 19.81 -8.67
N TYR A 227 -2.58 19.86 -7.89
CA TYR A 227 -1.21 19.82 -8.38
C TYR A 227 -0.50 18.55 -7.97
N CYS A 228 0.43 18.08 -8.80
CA CYS A 228 1.33 16.97 -8.48
C CYS A 228 2.66 17.50 -7.95
N TYR A 229 3.17 16.89 -6.90
CA TYR A 229 4.44 17.23 -6.26
C TYR A 229 5.30 15.98 -6.11
N ASP A 230 6.56 16.04 -6.56
CA ASP A 230 7.52 14.97 -6.33
C ASP A 230 8.07 15.02 -4.90
N LEU A 231 7.76 14.00 -4.10
CA LEU A 231 8.21 13.88 -2.72
C LEU A 231 9.66 13.39 -2.61
N LEU A 232 10.27 12.92 -3.71
CA LEU A 232 11.66 12.51 -3.78
C LEU A 232 12.57 13.55 -4.47
N GLU A 233 12.03 14.71 -4.84
CA GLU A 233 12.80 15.79 -5.45
C GLU A 233 13.95 16.23 -4.50
N THR A 234 15.12 16.54 -5.07
CA THR A 234 16.31 16.94 -4.29
C THR A 234 16.36 18.44 -4.01
N LYS A 235 15.63 19.24 -4.79
CA LYS A 235 15.55 20.69 -4.60
C LYS A 235 14.71 21.01 -3.37
N ASN A 236 15.10 22.06 -2.63
CA ASN A 236 14.36 22.54 -1.47
C ASN A 236 13.06 23.29 -1.84
N SER A 237 12.90 23.67 -3.11
CA SER A 237 11.67 24.27 -3.64
C SER A 237 10.70 23.18 -4.07
N PHE A 238 9.42 23.34 -3.73
CA PHE A 238 8.36 22.50 -4.25
C PHE A 238 8.03 22.93 -5.67
N THR A 239 8.29 22.06 -6.64
CA THR A 239 7.89 22.30 -8.03
C THR A 239 6.58 21.59 -8.32
N LYS A 240 5.72 22.28 -9.08
CA LYS A 240 4.47 21.70 -9.56
C LYS A 240 4.77 20.91 -10.82
N HIS A 241 4.23 19.72 -10.89
CA HIS A 241 4.37 18.84 -12.03
C HIS A 241 3.01 18.62 -12.70
N ASP A 242 3.04 18.51 -14.03
CA ASP A 242 1.88 18.17 -14.84
C ASP A 242 1.85 16.66 -15.12
N THR A 243 0.66 16.13 -15.35
CA THR A 243 0.49 14.77 -15.87
C THR A 243 0.57 14.78 -17.39
N ARG A 244 1.27 13.79 -17.98
CA ARG A 244 1.39 13.61 -19.43
C ARG A 244 1.10 12.17 -19.85
N LEU A 245 0.85 11.98 -21.14
CA LEU A 245 0.79 10.65 -21.76
C LEU A 245 2.15 10.33 -22.38
N ASP A 246 2.58 9.09 -22.23
CA ASP A 246 3.76 8.56 -22.92
C ASP A 246 3.42 8.03 -24.32
N ILE A 247 4.41 7.42 -24.98
CA ILE A 247 4.25 6.83 -26.33
C ILE A 247 3.28 5.64 -26.37
N ASN A 248 2.99 5.03 -25.23
CA ASN A 248 2.07 3.90 -25.06
C ASN A 248 0.69 4.36 -24.54
N ASN A 249 0.44 5.67 -24.46
CA ASN A 249 -0.75 6.28 -23.86
C ASN A 249 -0.94 5.98 -22.37
N MET A 250 0.14 5.75 -21.63
CA MET A 250 0.12 5.64 -20.17
C MET A 250 0.33 7.01 -19.53
N VAL A 251 -0.48 7.32 -18.50
CA VAL A 251 -0.36 8.58 -17.76
C VAL A 251 0.80 8.49 -16.77
N TYR A 252 1.65 9.50 -16.77
CA TYR A 252 2.74 9.66 -15.80
C TYR A 252 2.88 11.13 -15.38
N VAL A 253 3.63 11.37 -14.29
CA VAL A 253 3.91 12.72 -13.79
C VAL A 253 5.23 13.20 -14.36
N GLU A 254 5.20 14.26 -15.17
CA GLU A 254 6.39 14.73 -15.85
C GLU A 254 7.44 15.28 -14.87
N GLY A 255 8.67 14.78 -14.98
CA GLY A 255 9.79 15.24 -14.17
C GLY A 255 9.77 14.72 -12.74
N ALA A 256 8.81 13.86 -12.37
CA ALA A 256 8.88 13.10 -11.13
C ALA A 256 10.10 12.17 -11.17
N ARG A 257 10.85 12.13 -10.07
CA ARG A 257 12.07 11.34 -9.97
C ARG A 257 11.74 9.85 -9.83
N GLU A 258 12.36 9.05 -10.69
CA GLU A 258 12.40 7.59 -10.59
C GLU A 258 13.74 7.19 -9.97
N VAL A 259 13.70 6.64 -8.76
CA VAL A 259 14.91 6.28 -7.99
C VAL A 259 15.07 4.78 -8.00
N GLU A 260 16.21 4.30 -8.47
CA GLU A 260 16.59 2.89 -8.42
C GLU A 260 16.85 2.46 -6.97
N VAL A 261 16.28 1.33 -6.57
CA VAL A 261 16.40 0.75 -5.22
C VAL A 261 16.85 -0.71 -5.30
N GLU A 262 17.79 -1.10 -4.44
CA GLU A 262 18.37 -2.47 -4.43
C GLU A 262 17.60 -3.46 -3.55
N ASP A 263 16.96 -2.94 -2.50
CA ASP A 263 16.23 -3.72 -1.52
C ASP A 263 15.03 -2.96 -0.94
N SER A 264 14.26 -3.66 -0.10
CA SER A 264 13.08 -3.11 0.55
C SER A 264 13.42 -2.03 1.57
N ASP A 265 14.61 -2.04 2.18
CA ASP A 265 14.99 -1.07 3.19
C ASP A 265 15.30 0.29 2.56
N GLU A 266 16.02 0.31 1.44
CA GLU A 266 16.28 1.53 0.67
C GLU A 266 14.97 2.15 0.14
N ALA A 267 14.06 1.33 -0.38
CA ALA A 267 12.75 1.80 -0.81
C ALA A 267 11.96 2.42 0.35
N LEU A 268 12.03 1.83 1.55
CA LEU A 268 11.41 2.37 2.76
C LEU A 268 12.09 3.64 3.28
N GLN A 269 13.40 3.77 3.15
CA GLN A 269 14.12 5.01 3.48
C GLN A 269 13.64 6.17 2.60
N LEU A 270 13.48 5.94 1.29
CA LEU A 270 12.93 6.94 0.36
C LEU A 270 11.48 7.28 0.71
N PHE A 271 10.66 6.29 1.07
CA PHE A 271 9.30 6.53 1.55
C PHE A 271 9.29 7.42 2.80
N CYS A 272 10.12 7.13 3.81
CA CYS A 272 10.25 7.94 5.02
C CYS A 272 10.69 9.38 4.71
N LYS A 273 11.68 9.55 3.82
CA LYS A 273 12.13 10.87 3.34
C LYS A 273 11.01 11.65 2.66
N GLY A 274 10.20 10.98 1.83
CA GLY A 274 9.04 11.60 1.19
C GLY A 274 7.96 12.01 2.19
N GLU A 275 7.73 11.21 3.23
CA GLU A 275 6.79 11.55 4.32
C GLU A 275 7.24 12.80 5.12
N GLU A 276 8.54 12.99 5.33
CA GLU A 276 9.07 14.22 5.95
C GLU A 276 8.79 15.45 5.08
N ARG A 277 9.02 15.32 3.77
CA ARG A 277 8.74 16.39 2.80
C ARG A 277 7.26 16.74 2.76
N ARG A 278 6.39 15.73 2.72
CA ARG A 278 4.94 15.85 2.77
C ARG A 278 4.43 16.60 4.02
N ARG A 279 4.97 16.28 5.21
CA ARG A 279 4.60 16.99 6.45
C ARG A 279 5.00 18.46 6.39
N THR A 280 6.17 18.76 5.84
CA THR A 280 6.70 20.13 5.75
C THR A 280 5.81 21.04 4.88
N GLU A 281 5.18 20.49 3.83
CA GLU A 281 4.25 21.23 2.97
C GLU A 281 2.96 21.63 3.70
N GLN A 282 2.39 20.71 4.50
CA GLN A 282 1.14 20.94 5.24
C GLN A 282 1.25 22.10 6.25
N TYR A 283 2.43 22.34 6.82
CA TYR A 283 2.68 23.47 7.73
C TYR A 283 2.94 24.79 7.00
N ARG A 284 3.25 24.77 5.70
CA ARG A 284 3.51 25.98 4.89
C ARG A 284 2.25 26.55 4.22
N THR A 285 1.15 25.79 4.22
CA THR A 285 -0.14 26.20 3.65
C THR A 285 -1.18 26.64 4.70
N GLN A 286 -0.78 26.72 5.98
CA GLN A 286 -1.55 27.38 7.06
C GLN A 286 -0.97 28.77 7.32
#